data_AF-A0A6L7CTB1-F1
#
_entry.id   AF-A0A6L7CTB1-F1
#
_cell.length_a   1.000
_cell.length_b   1.000
_cell.length_c   1.000
_cell.angle_alpha   90.00
_cell.angle_beta   90.00
_cell.angle_gamma   90.00
#
_symmetry.space_group_name_H-M   'P 1'
#
loop_
_entity.id
_entity.type
_entity.pdbx_description
1 polymer ?
#
loop_
_entity_poly.entity_id
_entity_poly.type
_entity_poly.pdbx_seq_one_letter_code
_entity_poly.pdbx_strand_id
1 'polypeptide(L)' 'QLSVTTRTIRNWVSFLEENNCLVKIPIAGKICAYALDPAEV' A
#
# COMPACT_ATOMS: atom_id res chain seq x y z
N GLN A 1 -0.83 5.69 16.78
CA GLN A 1 -1.57 4.48 16.33
C GLN A 1 -2.68 4.96 15.40
N LEU A 2 -2.84 4.38 14.21
CA LEU A 2 -3.95 4.74 13.31
C LEU A 2 -5.28 4.31 13.95
N SER A 3 -6.32 5.12 13.87
CA SER A 3 -7.65 4.84 14.46
C SER A 3 -8.44 3.76 13.69
N VAL A 4 -7.78 3.01 12.82
CA VAL A 4 -8.36 2.01 11.93
C VAL A 4 -7.71 0.65 12.13
N THR A 5 -8.47 -0.41 11.84
CA THR A 5 -7.96 -1.77 11.95
C THR A 5 -7.00 -2.12 10.80
N THR A 6 -6.11 -3.07 11.01
CA THR A 6 -5.25 -3.61 9.94
C THR A 6 -6.07 -4.21 8.78
N ARG A 7 -7.25 -4.78 9.08
CA ARG A 7 -8.17 -5.28 8.04
C ARG A 7 -8.69 -4.14 7.17
N THR A 8 -9.08 -3.03 7.79
CA THR A 8 -9.51 -1.82 7.07
C THR A 8 -8.41 -1.31 6.17
N ILE A 9 -7.17 -1.21 6.69
CA ILE A 9 -6.01 -0.78 5.88
C ILE A 9 -5.79 -1.72 4.70
N ARG A 10 -5.82 -3.04 4.91
CA ARG A 10 -5.63 -4.04 3.85
C ARG A 10 -6.70 -3.91 2.75
N ASN A 11 -7.97 -3.76 3.12
CA ASN A 11 -9.06 -3.61 2.16
C ASN A 11 -8.85 -2.36 1.28
N TRP A 12 -8.46 -1.24 1.88
CA TRP A 12 -8.16 -0.01 1.14
C TRP A 12 -6.94 -0.14 0.24
N VAL A 13 -5.87 -0.78 0.72
CA VAL A 13 -4.68 -1.05 -0.10
C VAL A 13 -5.04 -1.89 -1.32
N SER A 14 -5.81 -2.97 -1.16
CA SER A 14 -6.26 -3.80 -2.29
C SER A 14 -7.12 -3.01 -3.29
N PHE A 15 -8.08 -2.22 -2.79
CA PHE A 15 -8.88 -1.34 -3.64
C PHE A 15 -8.01 -0.36 -4.44
N LEU A 16 -7.02 0.27 -3.81
CA LEU A 16 -6.16 1.23 -4.48
C LEU A 16 -5.16 0.55 -5.45
N GLU A 17 -4.66 -0.64 -5.13
CA GLU A 17 -3.88 -1.48 -6.04
C GLU A 17 -4.69 -1.82 -7.31
N GLU A 18 -5.96 -2.24 -7.16
CA GLU A 18 -6.86 -2.55 -8.28
C GLU A 18 -7.15 -1.34 -9.18
N ASN A 19 -7.12 -0.13 -8.62
CA ASN A 19 -7.32 1.12 -9.35
C ASN A 19 -6.02 1.76 -9.85
N ASN A 20 -4.87 1.07 -9.78
CA ASN A 20 -3.55 1.58 -10.16
C ASN A 20 -3.18 2.92 -9.48
N CYS A 21 -3.69 3.16 -8.27
CA CYS A 21 -3.43 4.38 -7.49
C CYS A 21 -2.21 4.23 -6.56
N LEU A 22 -1.65 3.02 -6.46
CA LEU A 22 -0.50 2.72 -5.62
C LEU A 22 0.54 1.92 -6.38
N VAL A 23 1.81 2.21 -6.08
CA VAL A 23 2.95 1.44 -6.51
C VAL A 23 3.47 0.62 -5.34
N LYS A 24 3.53 -0.69 -5.53
CA LYS A 24 4.03 -1.64 -4.53
C LYS A 24 5.52 -1.88 -4.74
N ILE A 25 6.32 -1.56 -3.73
CA ILE A 25 7.78 -1.67 -3.76
C ILE A 25 8.19 -2.82 -2.83
N PRO A 26 8.70 -3.94 -3.36
CA PRO A 26 9.24 -5.01 -2.52
C PRO A 26 10.55 -4.55 -1.88
N ILE A 27 10.69 -4.68 -0.56
CA ILE A 27 11.91 -4.31 0.15
C ILE A 27 12.71 -5.57 0.53
N ALA A 28 12.14 -6.44 1.37
CA ALA A 28 12.79 -7.67 1.79
C ALA A 28 11.78 -8.69 2.31
N GLY A 29 11.88 -9.93 1.85
CA GLY A 29 11.02 -11.04 2.28
C GLY A 29 9.53 -10.74 2.06
N LYS A 30 8.76 -10.63 3.16
CA LYS A 30 7.32 -10.37 3.14
C LYS A 30 6.96 -8.88 3.31
N ILE A 31 7.95 -8.00 3.42
CA ILE A 31 7.75 -6.56 3.65
C ILE A 31 7.70 -5.84 2.30
N CYS A 32 6.69 -4.99 2.14
CA CYS A 32 6.54 -4.09 1.00
C CYS A 32 6.24 -2.67 1.50
N ALA A 33 6.68 -1.68 0.73
CA ALA A 33 6.27 -0.30 0.84
C ALA A 33 5.28 0.04 -0.27
N TYR A 34 4.51 1.10 -0.04
CA TYR A 34 3.50 1.61 -0.97
C TYR A 34 3.74 3.10 -1.18
N ALA A 35 3.72 3.53 -2.44
CA ALA A 35 3.83 4.92 -2.84
C ALA A 35 2.64 5.34 -3.70
N LEU A 36 2.21 6.59 -3.57
CA LEU A 36 1.11 7.17 -4.35
C LEU A 36 1.58 7.65 -5.74
N ASP A 37 2.86 8.00 -5.87
CA ASP A 37 3.48 8.40 -7.14
C ASP A 37 4.81 7.65 -7.29
N PRO A 38 5.01 6.85 -8.36
CA PRO A 38 6.30 6.20 -8.63
C PRO A 38 7.45 7.18 -8.87
N ALA A 39 7.18 8.43 -9.25
CA ALA A 39 8.22 9.42 -9.54
C ALA A 39 8.81 10.07 -8.26
N GLU A 40 8.11 9.97 -7.12
CA GLU A 40 8.59 10.47 -5.82
C GLU A 40 9.32 9.40 -4.98
N VAL A 41 9.51 8.19 -5.51
CA VAL A 41 10.18 7.05 -4.86
C VAL A 41 11.65 6.97 -5.26
#